data_AF-A0AAE1WBF6-F1
#
_entry.id   AF-A0AAE1WBF6-F1
#
_cell.length_a   1.000
_cell.length_b   1.000
_cell.length_c   1.000
_cell.angle_alpha   90.00
_cell.angle_beta   90.00
_cell.angle_gamma   90.00
#
_symmetry.space_group_name_H-M   'P 1'
#
loop_
_entity.id
_entity.type
_entity.pdbx_description
1 polymer ?
#
loop_
_entity_poly.entity_id
_entity_poly.type
_entity_poly.pdbx_seq_one_letter_code
_entity_poly.pdbx_strand_id
1 'polypeptide(L)'
;MMVHRLNISPEAKPIKYKKRAFGTERNKIIKEEVEKLFQVNCIRPIQYPEWLANVVLVLKSNGKWRMCIDFTDLNRAYPKDSFPLPRIDALIDSTSRCELMSFLDAFQGYNQSG
;
A
#
# COMPACT_ATOMS: atom_id res chain seq x y z
N MET A 1 -14.05 12.02 6.68
CA MET A 1 -12.66 11.51 6.67
C MET A 1 -12.71 10.06 7.07
N MET A 2 -12.33 9.16 6.16
CA MET A 2 -12.28 7.72 6.42
C MET A 2 -10.82 7.36 6.70
N VAL A 3 -10.49 7.16 7.97
CA VAL A 3 -9.13 6.78 8.39
C VAL A 3 -9.04 5.26 8.40
N HIS A 4 -8.13 4.70 7.62
CA HIS A 4 -7.83 3.27 7.68
C HIS A 4 -7.00 2.97 8.93
N ARG A 5 -7.58 2.21 9.88
CA ARG A 5 -6.86 1.74 11.07
C ARG A 5 -6.43 0.29 10.87
N LEU A 6 -5.13 0.04 11.04
CA LEU A 6 -4.58 -1.30 11.06
C LEU A 6 -4.86 -1.93 12.44
N ASN A 7 -5.76 -2.92 12.47
CA ASN A 7 -6.02 -3.75 13.64
C ASN A 7 -4.91 -4.81 13.78
N ILE A 8 -3.75 -4.43 14.30
CA ILE A 8 -2.65 -5.37 14.56
C ILE A 8 -3.03 -6.25 15.76
N SER A 9 -2.85 -7.56 15.65
CA SER A 9 -3.09 -8.47 16.79
C SER A 9 -2.24 -8.05 18.00
N PRO A 10 -2.81 -7.96 19.23
CA PRO A 10 -2.05 -7.63 20.43
C PRO A 10 -0.88 -8.59 20.72
N GLU A 11 -0.96 -9.82 20.20
CA GLU A 11 0.07 -10.85 20.36
C GLU A 11 1.21 -10.72 19.32
N ALA A 12 1.01 -9.91 18.27
CA ALA A 12 2.00 -9.75 17.21
C ALA A 12 3.18 -8.91 17.68
N LYS A 13 4.38 -9.48 17.62
CA LYS A 13 5.61 -8.80 17.99
C LYS A 13 6.05 -7.84 16.87
N PRO A 14 6.33 -6.56 17.17
CA PRO A 14 6.86 -5.63 16.18
C PRO A 14 8.21 -6.08 15.62
N ILE A 15 8.36 -5.96 14.31
CA ILE A 15 9.59 -6.31 13.60
C ILE A 15 10.25 -5.03 13.08
N LYS A 16 11.54 -4.86 13.42
CA LYS A 16 12.39 -3.78 12.91
C LYS A 16 13.50 -4.35 12.05
N TYR A 17 13.36 -4.20 10.74
CA TYR A 17 14.40 -4.63 9.82
C TYR A 17 15.57 -3.66 9.78
N LYS A 18 16.80 -4.20 9.67
CA LYS A 18 17.96 -3.39 9.30
C LYS A 18 17.75 -2.84 7.89
N LYS A 19 18.06 -1.56 7.70
CA LYS A 19 18.00 -0.90 6.40
C LYS A 19 18.87 -1.66 5.39
N ARG A 20 18.28 -2.06 4.28
CA ARG A 20 19.02 -2.68 3.17
C ARG A 20 19.96 -1.66 2.50
N ALA A 21 21.18 -2.11 2.19
CA ALA A 21 22.12 -1.34 1.39
C ALA A 21 21.73 -1.44 -0.10
N PHE A 22 21.74 -0.31 -0.79
CA PHE A 22 21.57 -0.24 -2.24
C PHE A 22 22.77 0.48 -2.87
N GLY A 23 23.01 0.23 -4.15
CA GLY A 23 23.97 0.99 -4.95
C GLY A 23 23.57 2.48 -5.07
N THR A 24 24.53 3.33 -5.44
CA THR A 24 24.36 4.79 -5.54
C THR A 24 23.18 5.21 -6.42
N GLU A 25 23.05 4.62 -7.60
CA GLU A 25 21.93 4.88 -8.52
C GLU A 25 20.57 4.55 -7.90
N ARG A 26 20.46 3.37 -7.30
CA ARG A 26 19.23 2.92 -6.63
C ARG A 26 18.88 3.79 -5.43
N ASN A 27 19.87 4.22 -4.64
CA ASN A 27 19.64 5.16 -3.55
C ASN A 27 19.12 6.51 -4.04
N LYS A 28 19.59 6.99 -5.21
CA LYS A 28 19.10 8.22 -5.81
C LYS A 28 17.61 8.11 -6.15
N ILE A 29 17.20 7.02 -6.78
CA ILE A 29 15.79 6.74 -7.11
C ILE A 29 14.93 6.68 -5.84
N ILE A 30 15.38 5.97 -4.80
CA ILE A 30 14.66 5.89 -3.53
C ILE A 30 14.49 7.30 -2.93
N LYS A 31 15.55 8.11 -2.90
CA LYS A 31 15.51 9.46 -2.36
C LYS A 31 14.52 10.35 -3.13
N GLU A 32 14.55 10.29 -4.46
CA GLU A 32 13.63 11.06 -5.32
C GLU A 32 12.16 10.65 -5.09
N GLU A 33 11.86 9.36 -4.98
CA GLU A 33 10.50 8.89 -4.71
C GLU A 33 10.02 9.23 -3.29
N VAL A 34 10.88 9.13 -2.29
CA VAL A 34 10.56 9.56 -0.90
C VAL A 34 10.27 11.06 -0.87
N GLU A 35 11.07 11.89 -1.56
CA GLU A 35 10.84 13.33 -1.62
C GLU A 35 9.49 13.65 -2.27
N LYS A 36 9.18 13.02 -3.41
CA LYS A 36 7.87 13.21 -4.07
C LYS A 36 6.71 12.87 -3.14
N LEU A 37 6.78 11.72 -2.45
CA LEU A 37 5.73 11.28 -1.52
C LEU A 37 5.61 12.22 -0.30
N PHE A 38 6.73 12.77 0.16
CA PHE A 38 6.74 13.73 1.25
C PHE A 38 6.09 15.06 0.84
N GLN A 39 6.42 15.58 -0.35
CA GLN A 39 5.86 16.84 -0.88
C GLN A 39 4.33 16.79 -1.08
N VAL A 40 3.78 15.62 -1.43
CA VAL A 40 2.33 15.44 -1.53
C VAL A 40 1.67 15.03 -0.21
N ASN A 41 2.40 15.08 0.91
CA ASN A 41 1.94 14.70 2.25
C ASN A 41 1.42 13.26 2.38
N CYS A 42 1.85 12.35 1.49
CA CYS A 42 1.50 10.92 1.61
C CYS A 42 2.31 10.22 2.73
N ILE A 43 3.47 10.76 3.09
CA ILE A 43 4.33 10.23 4.15
C ILE A 43 4.82 11.37 5.06
N ARG A 44 5.22 11.01 6.27
CA ARG A 44 5.82 11.94 7.25
C ARG A 44 6.99 11.27 7.98
N PRO A 45 7.99 12.04 8.44
CA PRO A 45 9.02 11.50 9.31
C PRO A 45 8.43 11.03 10.63
N ILE A 46 8.96 9.92 11.16
CA ILE A 46 8.62 9.36 12.46
C ILE A 46 9.89 9.12 13.25
N GLN A 47 9.87 9.44 14.54
CA GLN A 47 10.94 9.12 15.46
C GLN A 47 10.60 7.84 16.20
N TYR A 48 11.59 6.96 16.35
CA TYR A 48 11.50 5.69 17.11
C TYR A 48 10.32 4.78 16.69
N PRO A 49 10.23 4.36 15.42
CA PRO A 49 9.13 3.49 14.97
C PRO A 49 9.22 2.11 15.66
N GLU A 50 8.06 1.55 16.01
CA GLU A 50 7.95 0.18 16.53
C GLU A 50 8.08 -0.88 15.43
N TRP A 51 7.54 -0.58 14.24
CA TRP A 51 7.62 -1.41 13.05
C TRP A 51 8.50 -0.73 12.00
N LEU A 52 9.42 -1.48 11.38
CA LEU A 52 10.26 -0.95 10.29
C LEU A 52 10.38 -1.98 9.18
N ALA A 53 9.67 -1.71 8.08
CA ALA A 53 9.72 -2.49 6.85
C ALA A 53 10.84 -1.99 5.91
N ASN A 54 11.36 -2.89 5.07
CA ASN A 54 12.38 -2.55 4.08
C ASN A 54 11.76 -1.95 2.81
N VAL A 55 12.50 -1.02 2.21
CA VAL A 55 12.26 -0.59 0.83
C VAL A 55 12.70 -1.69 -0.13
N VAL A 56 11.94 -1.89 -1.20
CA VAL A 56 12.27 -2.78 -2.31
C VAL A 56 12.12 -1.99 -3.61
N LEU A 57 13.04 -2.20 -4.55
CA LEU A 57 12.96 -1.62 -5.89
C LEU A 57 12.56 -2.71 -6.87
N VAL A 58 11.52 -2.44 -7.66
CA VAL A 58 11.01 -3.35 -8.68
C VAL A 58 11.14 -2.67 -10.04
N LEU A 59 11.71 -3.37 -11.01
CA LEU A 59 11.77 -2.90 -12.40
C LEU A 59 10.44 -3.21 -13.08
N LYS A 60 9.77 -2.18 -13.59
CA LYS A 60 8.56 -2.37 -14.40
C LYS A 60 8.93 -2.80 -15.82
N SER A 61 7.98 -3.41 -16.52
CA SER A 61 8.11 -3.78 -17.94
C SER A 61 8.45 -2.59 -18.84
N ASN A 62 8.08 -1.37 -18.46
CA ASN A 62 8.42 -0.14 -19.17
C ASN A 62 9.84 0.40 -18.86
N GLY A 63 10.69 -0.39 -18.19
CA GLY A 63 12.06 -0.03 -17.84
C GLY A 63 12.21 0.96 -16.68
N LYS A 64 11.11 1.42 -16.07
CA LYS A 64 11.17 2.34 -14.92
C LYS A 64 11.23 1.57 -13.60
N TRP A 65 12.06 2.07 -12.69
CA TRP A 65 12.07 1.58 -11.31
C TRP A 65 10.85 2.09 -10.55
N ARG A 66 10.28 1.23 -9.69
CA ARG A 66 9.24 1.57 -8.72
C ARG A 66 9.74 1.24 -7.33
N MET A 67 9.62 2.22 -6.43
CA MET A 67 9.80 2.01 -5.00
C MET A 67 8.57 1.32 -4.41
N CYS A 68 8.78 0.24 -3.68
CA CYS A 68 7.79 -0.52 -2.93
C CYS A 68 8.26 -0.67 -1.48
N ILE A 69 7.33 -0.91 -0.57
CA ILE A 69 7.64 -1.30 0.82
C ILE A 69 7.21 -2.75 1.01
N ASP A 70 8.08 -3.57 1.56
CA ASP A 70 7.79 -4.98 1.83
C ASP A 70 7.02 -5.11 3.16
N PHE A 71 5.70 -5.17 3.05
CA PHE A 71 4.79 -5.33 4.19
C PHE A 71 4.52 -6.79 4.55
N THR A 72 5.29 -7.77 4.06
CA THR A 72 4.98 -9.20 4.23
C THR A 72 4.71 -9.60 5.69
N ASP A 73 5.55 -9.19 6.64
CA ASP A 73 5.35 -9.54 8.04
C ASP A 73 4.29 -8.67 8.74
N LEU A 74 4.15 -7.40 8.33
CA LEU A 74 3.06 -6.56 8.82
C LEU A 74 1.70 -7.15 8.41
N ASN A 75 1.61 -7.65 7.17
CA ASN A 75 0.42 -8.31 6.65
C ASN A 75 0.15 -9.65 7.35
N ARG A 76 1.18 -10.34 7.86
CA ARG A 76 1.01 -11.55 8.68
C ARG A 76 0.50 -11.23 10.09
N ALA A 77 0.88 -10.08 10.63
CA ALA A 77 0.44 -9.61 11.95
C ALA A 77 -1.02 -9.12 11.96
N TYR A 78 -1.60 -8.88 10.79
CA TYR A 78 -2.99 -8.51 10.62
C TYR A 78 -3.90 -9.76 10.64
N PRO A 79 -4.92 -9.82 11.53
CA PRO A 79 -6.00 -10.79 11.36
C PRO A 79 -6.73 -10.45 10.07
N LYS A 80 -6.78 -11.38 9.11
CA LYS A 80 -7.45 -11.17 7.82
C LYS A 80 -8.91 -10.77 8.06
N ASP A 81 -9.18 -9.49 7.89
CA ASP A 81 -10.53 -8.95 7.95
C ASP A 81 -11.28 -9.47 6.71
N SER A 82 -12.17 -10.43 6.92
CA SER A 82 -12.99 -10.99 5.84
C SER A 82 -14.16 -10.05 5.63
N PHE A 83 -13.92 -8.95 4.91
CA PHE A 83 -15.05 -8.18 4.40
C PHE A 83 -15.73 -9.03 3.33
N PRO A 84 -17.00 -9.44 3.51
CA PRO A 84 -17.67 -10.28 2.54
C PRO A 84 -17.89 -9.44 1.27
N LEU A 85 -17.09 -9.70 0.24
CA LEU A 85 -17.38 -9.17 -1.08
C LEU A 85 -18.66 -9.84 -1.58
N PRO A 86 -19.63 -9.08 -2.12
CA PRO A 86 -20.82 -9.67 -2.71
C PRO A 86 -20.39 -10.62 -3.82
N ARG A 87 -21.04 -11.79 -3.89
CA ARG A 87 -20.80 -12.78 -4.93
C ARG A 87 -21.04 -12.12 -6.29
N ILE A 88 -20.17 -12.41 -7.27
CA ILE A 88 -20.22 -11.82 -8.61
C ILE A 88 -21.63 -11.94 -9.23
N ASP A 89 -22.29 -13.09 -9.04
CA ASP A 89 -23.65 -13.33 -9.53
C ASP A 89 -24.66 -12.29 -9.01
N ALA A 90 -24.56 -11.89 -7.73
CA ALA A 90 -25.43 -10.88 -7.14
C ALA A 90 -25.19 -9.48 -7.72
N LEU A 91 -23.94 -9.16 -8.09
CA LEU A 91 -23.60 -7.91 -8.77
C LEU A 91 -24.11 -7.90 -10.22
N ILE A 92 -24.04 -9.04 -10.91
CA ILE A 92 -24.57 -9.17 -12.28
C ILE A 92 -26.09 -9.05 -12.27
N ASP A 93 -26.76 -9.76 -11.37
CA ASP A 93 -28.22 -9.71 -11.22
C ASP A 93 -28.72 -8.30 -10.89
N SER A 94 -28.00 -7.57 -10.03
CA SER A 94 -28.36 -6.19 -9.69
C SER A 94 -28.18 -5.21 -10.86
N THR A 95 -27.25 -5.49 -11.78
CA THR A 95 -26.93 -4.57 -12.88
C THR A 95 -27.56 -4.97 -14.21
N SER A 96 -28.11 -6.18 -14.31
CA SER A 96 -28.84 -6.70 -15.48
C SER A 96 -30.09 -5.90 -15.87
N ARG A 97 -30.60 -5.04 -14.99
CA ARG A 97 -31.73 -4.14 -15.23
C ARG A 97 -31.35 -2.68 -15.46
N CYS A 98 -30.06 -2.36 -15.49
CA CYS A 98 -29.59 -1.00 -15.77
C CYS A 98 -29.40 -0.82 -17.29
N GLU A 99 -30.10 0.15 -17.88
CA GLU A 99 -29.97 0.48 -19.32
C GLU A 99 -28.62 1.11 -19.68
N LEU A 100 -27.88 1.64 -18.69
CA LEU A 100 -26.55 2.22 -18.87
C LEU A 100 -25.65 1.87 -17.68
N MET A 101 -24.46 1.34 -17.99
CA MET A 101 -23.41 1.07 -17.01
C MET A 101 -22.19 1.92 -17.34
N SER A 102 -21.59 2.56 -16.34
CA SER A 102 -20.34 3.31 -16.47
C SER A 102 -19.29 2.72 -15.54
N PHE A 103 -18.10 2.45 -16.06
CA PHE A 103 -16.98 1.90 -15.31
C PHE A 103 -16.07 3.04 -14.84
N LEU A 104 -15.84 3.14 -13.54
CA LEU A 104 -14.95 4.13 -12.94
C LEU A 104 -13.70 3.43 -12.42
N ASP A 105 -12.52 3.86 -12.88
CA ASP A 105 -11.23 3.35 -12.39
C ASP A 105 -10.69 4.25 -11.28
N ALA A 106 -10.53 3.68 -10.08
CA ALA A 106 -9.98 4.34 -8.90
C ALA A 106 -8.48 4.01 -8.72
N PHE A 107 -7.69 4.14 -9.79
CA PHE A 107 -6.26 3.77 -9.84
C PHE A 107 -5.39 4.34 -8.71
N GLN A 108 -5.79 5.47 -8.12
CA GLN A 108 -5.08 6.12 -6.99
C GLN A 108 -5.86 6.10 -5.67
N GLY A 109 -6.99 5.38 -5.57
CA GLY A 109 -7.85 5.38 -4.39
C GLY A 109 -7.12 5.01 -3.09
N TYR A 110 -6.13 4.12 -3.16
CA TYR A 110 -5.31 3.73 -2.01
C TYR A 110 -4.57 4.92 -1.35
N ASN A 111 -4.18 5.91 -2.14
CA ASN A 111 -3.44 7.09 -1.65
C ASN A 111 -4.35 8.28 -1.30
N GLN A 112 -5.68 8.14 -1.44
CA GLN A 112 -6.66 9.22 -1.24
C GLN A 112 -7.35 9.20 0.13
N SER A 113 -7.29 8.08 0.85
CA SER A 113 -7.75 7.96 2.24
C SER A 113 -6.65 8.46 3.21
N GLY A 114 -6.61 9.78 3.42
CA GLY A 114 -5.84 10.45 4.47
C GLY A 114 -6.56 10.51 5.81
#